data_AF-A0A3B9J9E8-F1
#
_entry.id   AF-A0A3B9J9E8-F1
#
_cell.length_a   1.000
_cell.length_b   1.000
_cell.length_c   1.000
_cell.angle_alpha   90.00
_cell.angle_beta   90.00
_cell.angle_gamma   90.00
#
_symmetry.space_group_name_H-M   'P 1'
#
loop_
_entity.id
_entity.type
_entity.pdbx_description
1 polymer ?
#
loop_
_entity_poly.entity_id
_entity_poly.type
_entity_poly.pdbx_seq_one_letter_code
_entity_poly.pdbx_strand_id
1 'polypeptide(L)'
;LDVKAGNGAFMPTVESARELAEAMTAIGRLAGRQVTALIADMNQPLGVAVGNAVEVVEAIQALHGSGPEDFMEHCLHLSAHMLLLGKRAETLEQGRAMAQKAIDNGSAFEKLCQLVAAQGGDVSFVEHPEKLPTAKVIVTVESPYAGTIAGVHARTIGEAAVTLGAGRAQKGDQVDHAVGFMIHKKVGQTVSVGEPLFTIHARDHTQVGQVRQIVQDAFAFSDGPVAPLPLFY
;
A
#
# COMPACT_ATOMS: atom_id res chain seq x y z
N LEU A 1 14.10 -8.65 -1.46
CA LEU A 1 12.82 -9.34 -1.25
C LEU A 1 12.07 -8.60 -0.18
N ASP A 2 10.79 -8.32 -0.40
CA ASP A 2 9.92 -7.67 0.58
C ASP A 2 8.95 -8.74 1.08
N VAL A 3 9.28 -9.35 2.21
CA VAL A 3 8.51 -10.46 2.79
C VAL A 3 7.55 -9.87 3.81
N LYS A 4 6.25 -10.00 3.54
CA LYS A 4 5.22 -9.47 4.43
C LYS A 4 4.99 -10.39 5.62
N ALA A 5 4.76 -9.82 6.79
CA ALA A 5 4.33 -10.52 8.01
C ALA A 5 3.06 -9.86 8.58
N GLY A 6 2.13 -10.67 9.10
CA GLY A 6 0.91 -10.19 9.76
C GLY A 6 -0.39 -10.62 9.10
N ASN A 7 -1.52 -10.09 9.57
CA ASN A 7 -2.84 -10.57 9.18
C ASN A 7 -3.17 -10.41 7.67
N GLY A 8 -2.56 -9.45 6.98
CA GLY A 8 -2.68 -9.24 5.53
C GLY A 8 -1.64 -10.00 4.70
N ALA A 9 -0.68 -10.67 5.34
CA ALA A 9 0.39 -11.37 4.66
C ALA A 9 0.06 -12.83 4.36
N PHE A 10 0.87 -13.42 3.47
CA PHE A 10 0.92 -14.87 3.28
C PHE A 10 1.51 -15.56 4.52
N MET A 11 2.53 -14.95 5.13
CA MET A 11 3.14 -15.42 6.38
C MET A 11 2.49 -14.71 7.58
N PRO A 12 1.73 -15.43 8.42
CA PRO A 12 0.94 -14.79 9.48
C PRO A 12 1.78 -14.28 10.65
N THR A 13 3.01 -14.78 10.81
CA THR A 13 3.91 -14.40 11.92
C THR A 13 5.26 -13.93 11.42
N VAL A 14 5.97 -13.15 12.22
CA VAL A 14 7.32 -12.67 11.90
C VAL A 14 8.30 -13.84 11.80
N GLU A 15 8.13 -14.88 12.63
CA GLU A 15 8.95 -16.08 12.62
C GLU A 15 8.82 -16.84 11.30
N SER A 16 7.59 -17.09 10.84
CA SER A 16 7.35 -17.77 9.56
C SER A 16 7.81 -16.93 8.36
N ALA A 17 7.65 -15.60 8.44
CA ALA A 17 8.22 -14.68 7.44
C ALA A 17 9.75 -14.74 7.40
N ARG A 18 10.41 -14.87 8.56
CA ARG A 18 11.87 -15.02 8.66
C ARG A 18 12.36 -16.31 8.04
N GLU A 19 11.69 -17.44 8.32
CA GLU A 19 12.02 -18.73 7.70
C GLU A 19 11.93 -18.67 6.16
N LEU A 20 10.86 -18.04 5.63
CA LEU A 20 10.70 -17.84 4.19
C LEU A 20 11.79 -16.93 3.61
N ALA A 21 12.08 -15.81 4.27
CA ALA A 21 13.12 -14.87 3.87
C ALA A 21 14.51 -15.52 3.81
N GLU A 22 14.85 -16.32 4.82
CA GLU A 22 16.12 -17.06 4.89
C GLU A 22 16.21 -18.11 3.78
N ALA A 23 15.16 -18.89 3.55
CA ALA A 23 15.12 -19.88 2.47
C ALA A 23 15.31 -19.22 1.09
N MET A 24 14.58 -18.15 0.80
CA MET A 24 14.67 -17.45 -0.49
C MET A 24 16.03 -16.78 -0.70
N THR A 25 16.60 -16.17 0.34
CA THR A 25 17.94 -15.57 0.25
C THR A 25 19.02 -16.61 0.05
N ALA A 26 18.93 -17.77 0.73
CA ALA A 26 19.85 -18.89 0.54
C ALA A 26 19.82 -19.42 -0.91
N ILE A 27 18.62 -19.64 -1.46
CA ILE A 27 18.45 -20.07 -2.86
C ILE A 27 19.06 -19.06 -3.83
N GLY A 28 18.79 -17.76 -3.62
CA GLY A 28 19.36 -16.70 -4.45
C GLY A 28 20.89 -16.68 -4.44
N ARG A 29 21.51 -16.87 -3.26
CA ARG A 29 22.96 -16.96 -3.12
C ARG A 29 23.53 -18.20 -3.80
N LEU A 30 22.87 -19.35 -3.69
CA LEU A 30 23.25 -20.57 -4.42
C LEU A 30 23.18 -20.38 -5.94
N ALA A 31 22.27 -19.54 -6.43
CA ALA A 31 22.17 -19.16 -7.84
C ALA A 31 23.15 -18.03 -8.25
N GLY A 32 24.11 -17.66 -7.39
CA GLY A 32 25.11 -16.63 -7.68
C GLY A 32 24.55 -15.20 -7.72
N ARG A 33 23.42 -14.95 -7.04
CA ARG A 33 22.78 -13.62 -6.96
C ARG A 33 23.03 -12.99 -5.61
N GLN A 34 23.26 -11.67 -5.59
CA GLN A 34 23.23 -10.90 -4.36
C GLN A 34 21.76 -10.66 -3.98
N VAL A 35 21.35 -11.20 -2.83
CA VAL A 35 19.96 -11.14 -2.37
C VAL A 35 19.93 -10.71 -0.92
N THR A 36 19.05 -9.74 -0.65
CA THR A 36 18.63 -9.35 0.70
C THR A 36 17.12 -9.52 0.83
N ALA A 37 16.65 -9.77 2.04
CA ALA A 37 15.24 -9.79 2.38
C ALA A 37 14.97 -8.83 3.54
N LEU A 38 13.83 -8.16 3.47
CA LEU A 38 13.29 -7.29 4.50
C LEU A 38 11.95 -7.89 4.92
N ILE A 39 11.69 -7.93 6.22
CA ILE A 39 10.40 -8.38 6.75
C ILE A 39 9.59 -7.14 7.06
N ALA A 40 8.53 -6.90 6.31
CA ALA A 40 7.70 -5.70 6.45
C ALA A 40 6.33 -6.04 7.05
N ASP A 41 5.80 -5.11 7.84
CA ASP A 41 4.46 -5.26 8.42
C ASP A 41 3.37 -5.21 7.34
N MET A 42 2.32 -5.98 7.59
CA MET A 42 1.10 -6.05 6.79
C MET A 42 -0.12 -6.31 7.68
N ASN A 43 -0.07 -5.90 8.96
CA ASN A 43 -1.22 -5.97 9.87
C ASN A 43 -2.25 -4.87 9.59
N GLN A 44 -1.88 -3.85 8.82
CA GLN A 44 -2.76 -2.85 8.21
C GLN A 44 -2.36 -2.64 6.74
N PRO A 45 -3.24 -2.08 5.88
CA PRO A 45 -2.85 -1.68 4.53
C PRO A 45 -1.65 -0.71 4.58
N LEU A 46 -0.67 -0.90 3.70
CA LEU A 46 0.42 0.07 3.48
C LEU A 46 -0.11 1.21 2.61
N GLY A 47 0.21 2.46 2.94
CA GLY A 47 -0.39 3.60 2.24
C GLY A 47 -1.89 3.73 2.52
N VAL A 48 -2.61 4.59 1.82
CA VAL A 48 -4.04 4.82 2.10
C VAL A 48 -4.96 4.20 1.06
N ALA A 49 -4.49 3.98 -0.17
CA ALA A 49 -5.28 3.42 -1.25
C ALA A 49 -5.26 1.87 -1.26
N VAL A 50 -6.44 1.26 -1.45
CA VAL A 50 -6.58 -0.17 -1.73
C VAL A 50 -7.49 -0.35 -2.95
N GLY A 51 -6.95 -0.79 -4.08
CA GLY A 51 -7.69 -0.92 -5.33
C GLY A 51 -6.78 -1.04 -6.55
N ASN A 52 -7.06 -0.26 -7.59
CA ASN A 52 -6.26 -0.25 -8.82
C ASN A 52 -5.92 1.19 -9.24
N ALA A 53 -6.89 1.94 -9.77
CA ALA A 53 -6.67 3.32 -10.19
C ALA A 53 -6.27 4.21 -9.00
N VAL A 54 -6.92 4.03 -7.85
CA VAL A 54 -6.60 4.77 -6.62
C VAL A 54 -5.15 4.54 -6.13
N GLU A 55 -4.61 3.32 -6.30
CA GLU A 55 -3.22 3.02 -5.96
C GLU A 55 -2.24 3.65 -6.96
N VAL A 56 -2.59 3.70 -8.25
CA VAL A 56 -1.80 4.42 -9.26
C VAL A 56 -1.75 5.92 -8.94
N VAL A 57 -2.87 6.52 -8.53
CA VAL A 57 -2.91 7.92 -8.08
C VAL A 57 -2.00 8.13 -6.87
N GLU A 58 -2.06 7.26 -5.86
CA GLU A 58 -1.18 7.33 -4.68
C GLU A 58 0.30 7.19 -5.06
N ALA A 59 0.64 6.28 -5.98
CA ALA A 59 2.00 6.13 -6.48
C ALA A 59 2.50 7.39 -7.22
N ILE A 60 1.65 8.03 -8.02
CA ILE A 60 1.97 9.31 -8.68
C ILE A 60 2.18 10.42 -7.65
N GLN A 61 1.33 10.49 -6.61
CA GLN A 61 1.48 11.46 -5.52
C GLN A 61 2.78 11.24 -4.74
N ALA A 62 3.15 9.98 -4.48
CA ALA A 62 4.41 9.60 -3.83
C ALA A 62 5.62 10.06 -4.63
N LEU A 63 5.60 9.91 -5.97
CA LEU A 63 6.67 10.39 -6.85
C LEU A 63 6.78 11.92 -6.93
N HIS A 64 5.74 12.64 -6.51
CA HIS A 64 5.76 14.08 -6.30
C HIS A 64 6.08 14.49 -4.85
N GLY A 65 6.46 13.54 -3.99
CA GLY A 65 6.81 13.79 -2.58
C GLY A 65 5.61 14.05 -1.66
N SER A 66 4.41 13.66 -2.09
CA SER A 66 3.13 13.91 -1.39
C SER A 66 2.35 12.64 -1.02
N GLY A 67 3.00 11.47 -1.07
CA GLY A 67 2.40 10.19 -0.70
C GLY A 67 2.32 9.98 0.82
N PRO A 68 1.60 8.94 1.28
CA PRO A 68 1.54 8.56 2.70
C PRO A 68 2.93 8.26 3.27
N GLU A 69 3.18 8.69 4.50
CA GLU A 69 4.50 8.60 5.14
C GLU A 69 5.02 7.15 5.25
N ASP A 70 4.15 6.20 5.62
CA ASP A 70 4.47 4.78 5.72
C ASP A 70 4.86 4.18 4.35
N PHE A 71 4.09 4.51 3.32
CA PHE A 71 4.38 4.09 1.95
C PHE A 71 5.68 4.70 1.41
N MET A 72 5.88 6.00 1.62
CA MET A 72 7.09 6.71 1.21
C MET A 72 8.33 6.12 1.86
N GLU A 73 8.32 5.94 3.19
CA GLU A 73 9.47 5.36 3.90
C GLU A 73 9.73 3.91 3.47
N HIS A 74 8.67 3.12 3.24
CA HIS A 74 8.81 1.75 2.73
C HIS A 74 9.53 1.72 1.38
N CYS A 75 9.08 2.55 0.43
CA CYS A 75 9.68 2.67 -0.90
C CYS A 75 11.13 3.16 -0.83
N LEU A 76 11.44 4.16 -0.01
CA LEU A 76 12.80 4.69 0.16
C LEU A 76 13.74 3.64 0.77
N HIS A 77 13.27 2.90 1.77
CA HIS A 77 14.03 1.85 2.43
C HIS A 77 14.38 0.71 1.45
N LEU A 78 13.41 0.21 0.69
CA LEU A 78 13.64 -0.79 -0.35
C LEU A 78 14.59 -0.28 -1.44
N SER A 79 14.40 0.97 -1.88
CA SER A 79 15.23 1.60 -2.91
C SER A 79 16.69 1.73 -2.47
N ALA A 80 16.95 2.06 -1.21
CA ALA A 80 18.30 2.11 -0.65
C ALA A 80 19.01 0.76 -0.75
N HIS A 81 18.33 -0.34 -0.39
CA HIS A 81 18.87 -1.69 -0.54
C HIS A 81 19.12 -2.05 -2.01
N MET A 82 18.22 -1.69 -2.93
CA MET A 82 18.39 -1.94 -4.35
C MET A 82 19.59 -1.18 -4.93
N LEU A 83 19.78 0.09 -4.54
CA LEU A 83 20.91 0.91 -4.98
C LEU A 83 22.25 0.39 -4.45
N LEU A 84 22.27 -0.08 -3.20
CA LEU A 84 23.45 -0.71 -2.60
C LEU A 84 23.82 -2.02 -3.34
N LEU A 85 22.86 -2.93 -3.50
CA LEU A 85 23.07 -4.20 -4.21
C LEU A 85 23.42 -3.99 -5.70
N GLY A 86 22.84 -2.95 -6.31
CA GLY A 86 23.15 -2.52 -7.67
C GLY A 86 24.48 -1.78 -7.82
N LYS A 87 25.25 -1.61 -6.74
CA LYS A 87 26.53 -0.88 -6.70
C LYS A 87 26.41 0.56 -7.23
N ARG A 88 25.27 1.19 -6.98
CA ARG A 88 25.02 2.61 -7.25
C ARG A 88 25.22 3.48 -6.01
N ALA A 89 25.12 2.88 -4.83
CA ALA A 89 25.46 3.48 -3.54
C ALA A 89 26.44 2.55 -2.79
N GLU A 90 27.27 3.15 -1.93
CA GLU A 90 28.22 2.47 -1.06
C GLU A 90 27.61 2.13 0.31
N THR A 91 26.62 2.90 0.75
CA THR A 91 25.87 2.67 2.01
C THR A 91 24.36 2.82 1.80
N LEU A 92 23.58 2.34 2.78
CA LEU A 92 22.13 2.50 2.76
C LEU A 92 21.72 3.98 2.89
N GLU A 93 22.44 4.76 3.69
CA GLU A 93 22.19 6.19 3.87
C GLU A 93 22.38 6.95 2.55
N GLN A 94 23.46 6.63 1.82
CA GLN A 94 23.69 7.19 0.49
C GLN A 94 22.59 6.75 -0.50
N GLY A 95 22.21 5.48 -0.48
CA GLY A 95 21.13 4.95 -1.33
C GLY A 95 19.79 5.64 -1.05
N ARG A 96 19.44 5.83 0.22
CA ARG A 96 18.23 6.55 0.63
C ARG A 96 18.26 8.00 0.17
N ALA A 97 19.38 8.70 0.36
CA ALA A 97 19.54 10.09 -0.10
C ALA A 97 19.43 10.22 -1.63
N MET A 98 19.96 9.26 -2.38
CA MET A 98 19.80 9.21 -3.84
C MET A 98 18.35 9.00 -4.27
N ALA A 99 17.64 8.08 -3.62
CA ALA A 99 16.22 7.82 -3.91
C ALA A 99 15.35 9.05 -3.58
N GLN A 100 15.58 9.67 -2.41
CA GLN A 100 14.89 10.90 -2.02
C GLN A 100 15.15 12.03 -3.03
N LYS A 101 16.41 12.25 -3.41
CA LYS A 101 16.79 13.26 -4.41
C LYS A 101 16.07 13.05 -5.74
N ALA A 102 15.86 11.79 -6.16
CA ALA A 102 15.16 11.48 -7.40
C ALA A 102 13.67 11.86 -7.35
N ILE A 103 13.05 11.77 -6.18
CA ILE A 103 11.68 12.28 -5.95
C ILE A 103 11.72 13.82 -5.95
N ASP A 104 12.58 14.42 -5.14
CA ASP A 104 12.65 15.87 -4.93
C ASP A 104 12.92 16.65 -6.23
N ASN A 105 13.70 16.08 -7.15
CA ASN A 105 14.04 16.72 -8.42
C ASN A 105 13.17 16.28 -9.60
N GLY A 106 12.12 15.47 -9.36
CA GLY A 106 11.18 15.00 -10.39
C GLY A 106 11.67 13.87 -11.30
N SER A 107 12.94 13.48 -11.23
CA SER A 107 13.49 12.44 -12.13
C SER A 107 12.88 11.06 -11.92
N ALA A 108 12.37 10.76 -10.73
CA ALA A 108 11.63 9.51 -10.46
C ALA A 108 10.28 9.50 -11.20
N PHE A 109 9.56 10.62 -11.21
CA PHE A 109 8.31 10.77 -11.97
C PHE A 109 8.56 10.70 -13.48
N GLU A 110 9.59 11.38 -13.99
CA GLU A 110 9.99 11.28 -15.40
C GLU A 110 10.29 9.83 -15.82
N LYS A 111 10.89 9.05 -14.92
CA LYS A 111 11.18 7.63 -15.17
C LYS A 111 9.90 6.80 -15.25
N LEU A 112 8.87 7.10 -14.45
CA LEU A 112 7.56 6.46 -14.56
C LEU A 112 6.92 6.77 -15.93
N CYS A 113 6.94 8.02 -16.38
CA CYS A 113 6.43 8.39 -17.71
C CYS A 113 7.15 7.62 -18.83
N GLN A 114 8.48 7.52 -18.76
CA GLN A 114 9.28 6.73 -19.71
C GLN A 114 8.92 5.24 -19.68
N LEU A 115 8.71 4.67 -18.48
CA LEU A 115 8.34 3.26 -18.29
C LEU A 115 6.96 2.96 -18.90
N VAL A 116 6.00 3.87 -18.73
CA VAL A 116 4.65 3.74 -19.30
C VAL A 116 4.69 3.86 -20.83
N ALA A 117 5.39 4.86 -21.37
CA ALA A 117 5.57 5.03 -22.81
C ALA A 117 6.23 3.81 -23.46
N ALA A 118 7.27 3.26 -22.82
CA ALA A 118 8.00 2.09 -23.34
C ALA A 118 7.15 0.81 -23.43
N GLN A 119 6.05 0.74 -22.68
CA GLN A 119 5.09 -0.37 -22.71
C GLN A 119 3.85 -0.08 -23.57
N GLY A 120 3.83 1.06 -24.29
CA GLY A 120 2.72 1.46 -25.15
C GLY A 120 1.54 2.10 -24.40
N GLY A 121 1.71 2.48 -23.13
CA GLY A 121 0.71 3.20 -22.37
C GLY A 121 0.65 4.69 -22.75
N ASP A 122 -0.52 5.30 -22.53
CA ASP A 122 -0.71 6.74 -22.70
C ASP A 122 -0.18 7.49 -21.46
N VAL A 123 0.96 8.16 -21.64
CA VAL A 123 1.63 8.95 -20.58
C VAL A 123 0.73 10.03 -20.00
N SER A 124 -0.25 10.52 -20.77
CA SER A 124 -1.14 11.57 -20.29
C SER A 124 -2.02 11.12 -19.12
N PHE A 125 -2.19 9.82 -18.85
CA PHE A 125 -2.86 9.32 -17.64
C PHE A 125 -1.96 9.37 -16.39
N VAL A 126 -0.65 9.47 -16.57
CA VAL A 126 0.32 9.64 -15.48
C VAL A 126 0.47 11.13 -15.16
N GLU A 127 0.54 11.97 -16.19
CA GLU A 127 0.62 13.44 -16.07
C GLU A 127 -0.70 14.06 -15.57
N HIS A 128 -1.82 13.45 -15.96
CA HIS A 128 -3.18 13.86 -15.59
C HIS A 128 -3.92 12.69 -14.93
N PRO A 129 -3.60 12.34 -13.67
CA PRO A 129 -4.19 11.21 -12.96
C PRO A 129 -5.72 11.29 -12.84
N GLU A 130 -6.32 12.47 -12.99
CA GLU A 130 -7.77 12.67 -13.08
C GLU A 130 -8.43 11.96 -14.28
N LYS A 131 -7.63 11.56 -15.29
CA LYS A 131 -8.11 10.74 -16.42
C LYS A 131 -8.30 9.28 -16.05
N LEU A 132 -7.69 8.80 -14.97
CA LEU A 132 -7.82 7.41 -14.54
C LEU A 132 -9.29 7.09 -14.20
N PRO A 133 -9.72 5.82 -14.40
CA PRO A 133 -11.09 5.42 -14.09
C PRO A 133 -11.49 5.80 -12.66
N THR A 134 -12.60 6.54 -12.54
CA THR A 134 -13.13 7.00 -11.26
C THR A 134 -14.51 6.38 -11.02
N ALA A 135 -14.71 5.86 -9.81
CA ALA A 135 -15.98 5.26 -9.40
C ALA A 135 -17.13 6.27 -9.47
N LYS A 136 -18.34 5.80 -9.83
CA LYS A 136 -19.53 6.65 -9.92
C LYS A 136 -20.09 7.05 -8.56
N VAL A 137 -19.89 6.19 -7.56
CA VAL A 137 -20.37 6.41 -6.19
C VAL A 137 -19.16 6.43 -5.26
N ILE A 138 -18.97 7.55 -4.58
CA ILE A 138 -17.91 7.75 -3.60
C ILE A 138 -18.58 8.10 -2.27
N VAL A 139 -18.37 7.28 -1.24
CA VAL A 139 -19.03 7.44 0.06
C VAL A 139 -17.99 7.38 1.17
N THR A 140 -17.86 8.47 1.92
CA THR A 140 -17.06 8.51 3.15
C THR A 140 -17.85 7.92 4.30
N VAL A 141 -17.21 7.02 5.05
CA VAL A 141 -17.75 6.40 6.26
C VAL A 141 -17.03 7.02 7.45
N GLU A 142 -17.81 7.63 8.32
CA GLU A 142 -17.34 8.27 9.54
C GLU A 142 -17.22 7.25 10.68
N SER A 143 -16.30 7.51 11.62
CA SER A 143 -16.10 6.66 12.78
C SER A 143 -17.32 6.75 13.72
N PRO A 144 -17.93 5.61 14.11
CA PRO A 144 -18.98 5.58 15.13
C PRO A 144 -18.44 5.66 16.56
N TYR A 145 -17.12 5.53 16.74
CA TYR A 145 -16.44 5.54 18.03
C TYR A 145 -15.38 6.64 18.10
N ALA A 146 -15.13 7.15 19.30
CA ALA A 146 -13.93 7.93 19.60
C ALA A 146 -12.92 7.04 20.32
N GLY A 147 -11.62 7.29 20.12
CA GLY A 147 -10.55 6.54 20.77
C GLY A 147 -9.28 6.51 19.94
N THR A 148 -8.43 5.52 20.20
CA THR A 148 -7.24 5.22 19.38
C THR A 148 -7.50 3.99 18.51
N ILE A 149 -7.09 4.02 17.25
CA ILE A 149 -7.15 2.83 16.38
C ILE A 149 -6.19 1.77 16.93
N ALA A 150 -6.76 0.63 17.32
CA ALA A 150 -6.04 -0.52 17.85
C ALA A 150 -5.69 -1.55 16.77
N GLY A 151 -6.41 -1.55 15.65
CA GLY A 151 -6.21 -2.48 14.55
C GLY A 151 -6.95 -2.05 13.30
N VAL A 152 -6.40 -2.40 12.13
CA VAL A 152 -7.02 -2.20 10.82
C VAL A 152 -6.77 -3.47 10.00
N HIS A 153 -7.66 -4.44 10.05
CA HIS A 153 -7.39 -5.80 9.55
C HIS A 153 -7.21 -5.82 8.01
N ALA A 154 -5.96 -5.89 7.55
CA ALA A 154 -5.57 -5.72 6.15
C ALA A 154 -6.23 -6.75 5.21
N ARG A 155 -6.30 -8.02 5.59
CA ARG A 155 -6.95 -9.06 4.76
C ARG A 155 -8.43 -8.78 4.53
N THR A 156 -9.17 -8.42 5.57
CA THR A 156 -10.59 -8.08 5.48
C THR A 156 -10.83 -6.91 4.52
N ILE A 157 -9.97 -5.89 4.56
CA ILE A 157 -10.03 -4.77 3.62
C ILE A 157 -9.72 -5.24 2.18
N GLY A 158 -8.69 -6.07 2.00
CA GLY A 158 -8.35 -6.64 0.68
C GLY A 158 -9.49 -7.50 0.10
N GLU A 159 -10.10 -8.37 0.90
CA GLU A 159 -11.23 -9.21 0.49
C GLU A 159 -12.49 -8.37 0.20
N ALA A 160 -12.74 -7.31 0.98
CA ALA A 160 -13.80 -6.35 0.67
C ALA A 160 -13.52 -5.63 -0.67
N ALA A 161 -12.27 -5.38 -1.02
CA ALA A 161 -11.92 -4.74 -2.30
C ALA A 161 -12.17 -5.69 -3.47
N VAL A 162 -11.87 -6.99 -3.31
CA VAL A 162 -12.27 -8.04 -4.26
C VAL A 162 -13.80 -8.08 -4.41
N THR A 163 -14.54 -7.95 -3.31
CA THR A 163 -16.02 -7.92 -3.32
C THR A 163 -16.56 -6.72 -4.10
N LEU A 164 -15.90 -5.55 -4.03
CA LEU A 164 -16.23 -4.39 -4.87
C LEU A 164 -15.93 -4.61 -6.37
N GLY A 165 -15.07 -5.58 -6.71
CA GLY A 165 -14.61 -5.83 -8.07
C GLY A 165 -13.21 -5.31 -8.37
N ALA A 166 -12.46 -4.83 -7.36
CA ALA A 166 -11.06 -4.41 -7.53
C ALA A 166 -10.10 -5.59 -7.73
N GLY A 167 -10.58 -6.83 -7.57
CA GLY A 167 -9.82 -8.04 -7.77
C GLY A 167 -10.65 -9.12 -8.43
N ARG A 168 -10.09 -10.32 -8.49
CA ARG A 168 -10.71 -11.49 -9.13
C ARG A 168 -11.03 -12.53 -8.06
N ALA A 169 -12.26 -13.04 -8.03
CA ALA A 169 -12.59 -14.20 -7.21
C ALA A 169 -12.09 -15.49 -7.88
N GLN A 170 -12.18 -15.54 -9.22
CA GLN A 170 -11.72 -16.65 -10.04
C GLN A 170 -10.86 -16.16 -11.21
N LYS A 171 -10.00 -17.05 -11.72
CA LYS A 171 -9.18 -16.75 -12.90
C LYS A 171 -10.09 -16.49 -14.11
N GLY A 172 -10.01 -15.28 -14.67
CA GLY A 172 -10.80 -14.86 -15.82
C GLY A 172 -11.85 -13.79 -15.51
N ASP A 173 -12.14 -13.54 -14.23
CA ASP A 173 -13.04 -12.46 -13.83
C ASP A 173 -12.53 -11.10 -14.31
N GLN A 174 -13.47 -10.24 -14.71
CA GLN A 174 -13.20 -8.85 -15.06
C GLN A 174 -12.92 -8.05 -13.79
N VAL A 175 -11.97 -7.12 -13.87
CA VAL A 175 -11.65 -6.19 -12.78
C VAL A 175 -12.24 -4.83 -13.12
N ASP A 176 -12.92 -4.24 -12.16
CA ASP A 176 -13.28 -2.83 -12.21
C ASP A 176 -12.13 -2.02 -11.63
N HIS A 177 -11.38 -1.31 -12.47
CA HIS A 177 -10.21 -0.56 -12.00
C HIS A 177 -10.57 0.71 -11.24
N ALA A 178 -11.84 1.14 -11.28
CA ALA A 178 -12.30 2.39 -10.68
C ALA A 178 -12.70 2.25 -9.20
N VAL A 179 -12.93 1.03 -8.73
CA VAL A 179 -13.41 0.74 -7.37
C VAL A 179 -12.27 0.44 -6.39
N GLY A 180 -12.53 0.61 -5.10
CA GLY A 180 -11.55 0.42 -4.04
C GLY A 180 -11.90 1.21 -2.78
N PHE A 181 -10.88 1.41 -1.94
CA PHE A 181 -10.99 2.17 -0.70
C PHE A 181 -9.87 3.19 -0.54
N MET A 182 -10.16 4.24 0.21
CA MET A 182 -9.17 5.11 0.84
C MET A 182 -9.28 4.94 2.35
N ILE A 183 -8.21 4.50 3.02
CA ILE A 183 -8.14 4.24 4.46
C ILE A 183 -7.52 5.45 5.14
N HIS A 184 -8.30 6.19 5.93
CA HIS A 184 -7.89 7.50 6.45
C HIS A 184 -7.20 7.44 7.81
N LYS A 185 -7.29 6.30 8.51
CA LYS A 185 -6.75 6.11 9.84
C LYS A 185 -5.89 4.85 9.94
N LYS A 186 -4.79 4.97 10.66
CA LYS A 186 -3.79 3.93 10.93
C LYS A 186 -3.77 3.55 12.42
N VAL A 187 -3.25 2.36 12.73
CA VAL A 187 -3.03 1.93 14.11
C VAL A 187 -2.16 2.93 14.86
N GLY A 188 -2.58 3.28 16.07
CA GLY A 188 -1.96 4.28 16.93
C GLY A 188 -2.43 5.71 16.71
N GLN A 189 -3.20 5.99 15.66
CA GLN A 189 -3.82 7.30 15.46
C GLN A 189 -5.12 7.43 16.28
N THR A 190 -5.40 8.63 16.75
CA THR A 190 -6.68 8.95 17.39
C THR A 190 -7.76 9.28 16.37
N VAL A 191 -9.01 9.05 16.75
CA VAL A 191 -10.20 9.36 15.95
C VAL A 191 -11.34 9.81 16.86
N SER A 192 -12.16 10.74 16.37
CA SER A 192 -13.39 11.18 17.04
C SER A 192 -14.64 10.59 16.38
N VAL A 193 -15.76 10.54 17.12
CA VAL A 193 -17.06 10.21 16.51
C VAL A 193 -17.38 11.23 15.41
N GLY A 194 -17.79 10.75 14.24
CA GLY A 194 -18.08 11.59 13.07
C GLY A 194 -16.85 11.95 12.22
N GLU A 195 -15.63 11.56 12.62
CA GLU A 195 -14.43 11.79 11.81
C GLU A 195 -14.31 10.74 10.69
N PRO A 196 -13.86 11.10 9.48
CA PRO A 196 -13.65 10.14 8.39
C PRO A 196 -12.74 8.98 8.78
N LEU A 197 -13.23 7.75 8.60
CA LEU A 197 -12.49 6.52 8.89
C LEU A 197 -11.94 5.90 7.59
N PHE A 198 -12.79 5.80 6.57
CA PHE A 198 -12.42 5.37 5.22
C PHE A 198 -13.42 5.91 4.19
N THR A 199 -13.03 5.89 2.91
CA THR A 199 -13.91 6.22 1.78
C THR A 199 -14.02 5.02 0.86
N ILE A 200 -15.24 4.73 0.42
CA ILE A 200 -15.58 3.64 -0.51
C ILE A 200 -15.73 4.23 -1.91
N HIS A 201 -14.99 3.70 -2.88
CA HIS A 201 -15.14 3.95 -4.31
C HIS A 201 -15.89 2.75 -4.91
N ALA A 202 -17.14 2.93 -5.32
CA ALA A 202 -18.02 1.85 -5.77
C ALA A 202 -18.74 2.19 -7.09
N ARG A 203 -19.19 1.15 -7.79
CA ARG A 203 -19.98 1.32 -9.02
C ARG A 203 -21.36 1.90 -8.75
N ASP A 204 -21.97 1.49 -7.65
CA ASP A 204 -23.33 1.86 -7.23
C ASP A 204 -23.50 1.75 -5.71
N HIS A 205 -24.64 2.23 -5.21
CA HIS A 205 -24.96 2.19 -3.78
C HIS A 205 -25.22 0.77 -3.24
N THR A 206 -25.53 -0.20 -4.09
CA THR A 206 -25.72 -1.60 -3.66
C THR A 206 -24.38 -2.19 -3.20
N GLN A 207 -23.31 -1.96 -3.97
CA GLN A 207 -21.96 -2.35 -3.57
C GLN A 207 -21.50 -1.68 -2.28
N VAL A 208 -21.80 -0.39 -2.09
CA VAL A 208 -21.52 0.32 -0.83
C VAL A 208 -22.16 -0.44 0.35
N GLY A 209 -23.43 -0.83 0.23
CA GLY A 209 -24.14 -1.58 1.26
C GLY A 209 -23.52 -2.95 1.58
N GLN A 210 -22.89 -3.60 0.60
CA GLN A 210 -22.26 -4.93 0.78
C GLN A 210 -20.98 -4.85 1.62
N VAL A 211 -20.17 -3.81 1.43
CA VAL A 211 -18.82 -3.74 2.03
C VAL A 211 -18.71 -2.80 3.22
N ARG A 212 -19.65 -1.86 3.39
CA ARG A 212 -19.56 -0.83 4.45
C ARG A 212 -19.34 -1.43 5.84
N GLN A 213 -20.18 -2.37 6.24
CA GLN A 213 -20.08 -2.95 7.58
C GLN A 213 -18.82 -3.82 7.72
N ILE A 214 -18.48 -4.59 6.68
CA ILE A 214 -17.28 -5.45 6.65
C ILE A 214 -16.02 -4.62 6.89
N VAL A 215 -15.88 -3.49 6.20
CA VAL A 215 -14.71 -2.62 6.35
C VAL A 215 -14.73 -1.90 7.69
N GLN A 216 -15.90 -1.47 8.17
CA GLN A 216 -16.02 -0.86 9.49
C GLN A 216 -15.62 -1.82 10.62
N ASP A 217 -16.01 -3.10 10.52
CA ASP A 217 -15.66 -4.16 11.47
C ASP A 217 -14.18 -4.58 11.39
N ALA A 218 -13.47 -4.20 10.32
CA ALA A 218 -12.02 -4.39 10.22
C ALA A 218 -11.24 -3.43 11.14
N PHE A 219 -11.87 -2.36 11.65
CA PHE A 219 -11.26 -1.44 12.60
C PHE A 219 -11.53 -1.89 14.04
N ALA A 220 -10.46 -1.98 14.82
CA ALA A 220 -10.53 -2.13 16.27
C ALA A 220 -10.17 -0.81 16.96
N PHE A 221 -10.81 -0.52 18.08
CA PHE A 221 -10.65 0.72 18.85
C PHE A 221 -10.20 0.42 20.27
N SER A 222 -9.46 1.37 20.87
CA SER A 222 -9.00 1.33 22.26
C SER A 222 -9.30 2.66 22.95
N ASP A 223 -9.76 2.60 24.20
CA ASP A 223 -9.92 3.78 25.06
C ASP A 223 -8.57 4.37 25.52
N GLY A 224 -7.51 3.56 25.47
CA GLY A 224 -6.14 3.94 25.81
C GLY A 224 -5.24 4.13 24.58
N PRO A 225 -4.02 4.67 24.79
CA PRO A 225 -3.05 4.82 23.71
C PRO A 225 -2.62 3.46 23.15
N VAL A 226 -2.39 3.41 21.84
CA VAL A 226 -1.86 2.25 21.12
C VAL A 226 -0.60 2.70 20.39
N ALA A 227 0.48 1.92 20.48
CA ALA A 227 1.69 2.20 19.73
C ALA A 227 1.45 1.96 18.23
N PRO A 228 2.05 2.77 17.33
CA PRO A 228 2.03 2.48 15.90
C PRO A 228 2.68 1.12 15.63
N LEU A 229 2.23 0.45 14.57
CA LEU A 229 2.88 -0.76 14.08
C LEU A 229 4.27 -0.42 13.51
N PRO A 230 5.28 -1.31 13.67
CA PRO A 230 6.56 -1.10 13.03
C PRO A 230 6.40 -1.25 11.51
N LEU A 231 7.17 -0.49 10.72
CA LEU A 231 7.17 -0.65 9.26
C LEU A 231 7.93 -1.91 8.80
N PHE A 232 9.03 -2.21 9.49
CA PHE A 232 9.89 -3.38 9.29
C PHE A 232 10.22 -4.06 10.63
N TYR A 233 10.41 -5.37 10.60
CA TYR A 233 10.81 -6.23 11.73
C TYR A 233 12.28 -6.65 11.66
#